data_AF-A0A2N2IYG6-F1
#
_entry.id   AF-A0A2N2IYG6-F1
#
_cell.length_a   1.000
_cell.length_b   1.000
_cell.length_c   1.000
_cell.angle_alpha   90.00
_cell.angle_beta   90.00
_cell.angle_gamma   90.00
#
_symmetry.space_group_name_H-M   'P 1'
#
loop_
_entity.id
_entity.type
_entity.pdbx_description
1 polymer ?
#
loop_
_entity_poly.entity_id
_entity_poly.type
_entity_poly.pdbx_seq_one_letter_code
_entity_poly.pdbx_strand_id
1 'polypeptide(L)'
;RGIKEIEDKWDALAPYKYHIAIENCAINDYWTEKISDPFLAGCHPIYYGCPNIEKYFPGKSLTRIDLQQPEQAIAIIEECLARKRYEESRQEIQEARDAVLNRYNLFPMLASHLERLAQQDRGTGKRVKIHLVPETSGTLWDYCLRGVRTISPRRW
;
A
#
# COMPACT_ATOMS: atom_id res chain seq x y z
N ARG A 1 6.59 -8.18 -34.52
CA ARG A 1 6.09 -7.20 -33.54
C ARG A 1 6.22 -7.85 -32.16
N GLY A 2 7.02 -7.29 -31.26
CA GLY A 2 7.38 -7.91 -29.97
C GLY A 2 6.57 -7.40 -28.77
N ILE A 3 5.33 -6.96 -29.00
CA ILE A 3 4.44 -6.43 -27.96
C ILE A 3 3.31 -7.44 -27.79
N LYS A 4 3.18 -7.98 -26.57
CA LYS A 4 2.03 -8.78 -26.13
C LYS A 4 1.17 -7.88 -25.25
N GLU A 5 -0.05 -7.62 -25.68
CA GLU A 5 -1.01 -6.89 -24.85
C GLU A 5 -1.44 -7.77 -23.67
N ILE A 6 -1.59 -7.15 -22.51
CA ILE A 6 -1.99 -7.81 -21.28
C ILE A 6 -3.14 -6.97 -20.70
N GLU A 7 -4.24 -7.65 -20.38
CA GLU A 7 -5.45 -7.01 -19.89
C GLU A 7 -5.35 -6.65 -18.40
N ASP A 8 -4.85 -7.58 -17.58
CA ASP A 8 -4.63 -7.37 -16.15
C ASP A 8 -3.13 -7.25 -15.84
N LYS A 9 -2.78 -6.24 -15.04
CA LYS A 9 -1.40 -6.08 -14.53
C LYS A 9 -0.94 -7.31 -13.75
N TRP A 10 -1.84 -8.02 -13.08
CA TRP A 10 -1.51 -9.26 -12.37
C TRP A 10 -0.94 -10.34 -13.29
N ASP A 11 -1.47 -10.47 -14.51
CA ASP A 11 -0.99 -11.44 -15.51
C ASP A 11 0.41 -11.10 -16.02
N ALA A 12 0.81 -9.83 -15.93
CA ALA A 12 2.16 -9.36 -16.23
C ALA A 12 3.15 -9.56 -15.07
N LEU A 13 2.64 -9.77 -13.85
CA LEU A 13 3.45 -9.81 -12.63
C LEU A 13 3.60 -11.23 -12.08
N ALA A 14 2.48 -11.90 -11.80
CA ALA A 14 2.43 -13.16 -11.07
C ALA A 14 3.29 -14.30 -11.65
N PRO A 15 3.44 -14.43 -12.98
CA PRO A 15 4.29 -15.49 -13.56
C PRO A 15 5.80 -15.23 -13.40
N TYR A 16 6.23 -14.04 -12.98
CA TYR A 16 7.62 -13.60 -13.03
C TYR A 16 8.24 -13.43 -11.63
N LYS A 17 9.51 -13.83 -11.49
CA LYS A 17 10.27 -13.66 -10.25
C LYS A 17 10.78 -12.24 -10.04
N TYR A 18 11.08 -11.54 -11.13
CA TYR A 18 11.68 -10.21 -11.13
C TYR A 18 10.79 -9.24 -11.91
N HIS A 19 10.76 -7.98 -11.49
CA HIS A 19 10.04 -6.93 -12.21
C HIS A 19 10.83 -5.61 -12.17
N ILE A 20 10.96 -4.93 -13.31
CA ILE A 20 11.60 -3.61 -13.38
C ILE A 20 10.57 -2.56 -12.96
N ALA A 21 10.88 -1.83 -11.89
CA ALA A 21 10.02 -0.82 -11.28
C ALA A 21 10.73 0.54 -11.32
N ILE A 22 10.39 1.37 -12.31
CA ILE A 22 11.03 2.68 -12.52
C ILE A 22 10.01 3.78 -12.27
N GLU A 23 10.31 4.67 -11.34
CA GLU A 23 9.54 5.89 -11.14
C GLU A 23 9.89 6.96 -12.17
N ASN A 24 8.98 7.91 -12.34
CA ASN A 24 9.16 9.02 -13.28
C ASN A 24 10.29 9.98 -12.87
N CYS A 25 10.68 10.00 -11.60
CA CYS A 25 11.73 10.86 -11.07
C CYS A 25 12.41 10.23 -9.84
N ALA A 26 13.62 10.72 -9.51
CA ALA A 26 14.39 10.29 -8.36
C ALA A 26 14.27 11.28 -7.19
N ILE A 27 13.37 11.03 -6.23
CA ILE A 27 13.08 11.96 -5.12
C ILE A 27 12.93 11.19 -3.79
N ASN A 28 13.47 11.75 -2.71
CA ASN A 28 13.31 11.14 -1.37
C ASN A 28 11.83 11.05 -0.99
N ASP A 29 11.46 9.94 -0.33
CA ASP A 29 10.11 9.64 0.12
C ASP A 29 9.07 9.53 -1.01
N TYR A 30 9.50 9.46 -2.28
CA TYR A 30 8.65 9.30 -3.45
C TYR A 30 8.73 7.89 -4.02
N TRP A 31 7.82 7.03 -3.58
CA TRP A 31 7.58 5.71 -4.18
C TRP A 31 6.09 5.53 -4.44
N THR A 32 5.75 4.78 -5.48
CA THR A 32 4.36 4.63 -5.96
C THR A 32 3.97 3.16 -6.10
N GLU A 33 2.84 2.90 -6.77
CA GLU A 33 2.38 1.56 -7.12
C GLU A 33 3.40 0.74 -7.91
N LYS A 34 4.35 1.41 -8.60
CA LYS A 34 5.34 0.75 -9.45
C LYS A 34 6.23 -0.21 -8.68
N ILE A 35 6.56 0.09 -7.42
CA ILE A 35 7.30 -0.83 -6.55
C ILE A 35 6.39 -1.70 -5.70
N SER A 36 5.24 -1.19 -5.26
CA SER A 36 4.34 -1.98 -4.41
C SER A 36 3.68 -3.13 -5.14
N ASP A 37 3.35 -2.97 -6.43
CA ASP A 37 2.65 -4.02 -7.19
C ASP A 37 3.53 -5.28 -7.38
N PRO A 38 4.82 -5.16 -7.74
CA PRO A 38 5.75 -6.29 -7.67
C PRO A 38 5.81 -6.97 -6.30
N PHE A 39 5.86 -6.22 -5.20
CA PHE A 39 5.82 -6.83 -3.86
C PHE A 39 4.50 -7.55 -3.58
N LEU A 40 3.37 -6.97 -4.00
CA LEU A 40 2.04 -7.58 -3.92
C LEU A 40 1.88 -8.79 -4.85
N ALA A 41 2.70 -8.93 -5.88
CA ALA A 41 2.82 -10.15 -6.69
C ALA A 41 3.85 -11.14 -6.13
N GLY A 42 4.60 -10.75 -5.10
CA GLY A 42 5.65 -11.57 -4.50
C GLY A 42 6.89 -11.67 -5.38
N CYS A 43 7.17 -10.66 -6.20
CA CYS A 43 8.35 -10.54 -7.05
C CYS A 43 9.49 -9.79 -6.32
N HIS A 44 10.72 -9.95 -6.83
CA HIS A 44 11.88 -9.14 -6.47
C HIS A 44 11.99 -7.93 -7.41
N PRO A 45 11.77 -6.68 -6.94
CA PRO A 45 11.84 -5.51 -7.81
C PRO A 45 13.29 -5.14 -8.16
N ILE A 46 13.51 -4.74 -9.41
CA ILE A 46 14.70 -4.01 -9.86
C ILE A 46 14.28 -2.55 -9.98
N TYR A 47 14.77 -1.68 -9.10
CA TYR A 47 14.11 -0.42 -8.77
C TYR A 47 14.97 0.83 -8.97
N TYR A 48 14.33 1.90 -9.45
CA TYR A 48 14.86 3.27 -9.47
C TYR A 48 13.73 4.27 -9.17
N GLY A 49 13.94 5.22 -8.25
CA GLY A 49 12.97 6.29 -7.97
C GLY A 49 13.08 6.95 -6.60
N CYS A 50 13.18 6.17 -5.52
CA CYS A 50 13.26 6.69 -4.17
C CYS A 50 14.67 6.46 -3.60
N PRO A 51 15.53 7.48 -3.44
CA PRO A 51 16.90 7.28 -2.97
C PRO A 51 16.99 6.72 -1.54
N ASN A 52 15.99 6.99 -0.71
CA ASN A 52 15.85 6.49 0.66
C ASN A 52 14.81 5.36 0.79
N ILE A 53 14.60 4.57 -0.26
CA ILE A 53 13.62 3.47 -0.29
C ILE A 53 13.76 2.47 0.88
N GLU A 54 14.98 2.31 1.39
CA GLU A 54 15.31 1.43 2.53
C GLU A 54 14.68 1.87 3.86
N LYS A 55 14.14 3.09 3.94
CA LYS A 55 13.29 3.55 5.06
C LYS A 55 11.93 2.83 5.07
N TYR A 56 11.49 2.34 3.91
CA TYR A 56 10.15 1.77 3.70
C TYR A 56 10.18 0.25 3.54
N PHE A 57 11.21 -0.29 2.87
CA PHE A 57 11.31 -1.73 2.57
C PHE A 57 12.68 -2.27 2.98
N PRO A 58 12.79 -3.57 3.34
CA PRO A 58 14.09 -4.16 3.64
C PRO A 58 15.03 -4.06 2.44
N GLY A 59 16.28 -3.64 2.64
CA GLY A 59 17.21 -3.39 1.52
C GLY A 59 17.49 -4.60 0.63
N LYS A 60 17.33 -5.83 1.15
CA LYS A 60 17.47 -7.06 0.37
C LYS A 60 16.23 -7.44 -0.45
N SER A 61 15.07 -6.83 -0.18
CA SER A 61 13.82 -7.15 -0.88
C SER A 61 13.81 -6.69 -2.34
N LEU A 62 14.74 -5.81 -2.72
CA LEU A 62 14.84 -5.19 -4.04
C LEU A 62 16.31 -5.02 -4.45
N THR A 63 16.55 -4.86 -5.75
CA THR A 63 17.85 -4.48 -6.30
C THR A 63 17.76 -3.06 -6.85
N ARG A 64 18.59 -2.15 -6.36
CA ARG A 64 18.63 -0.76 -6.83
C ARG A 64 19.48 -0.63 -8.08
N ILE A 65 18.99 0.12 -9.06
CA ILE A 65 19.76 0.52 -10.25
C ILE A 65 19.81 2.05 -10.34
N ASP A 66 20.71 2.58 -11.15
CA ASP A 66 20.80 4.01 -11.45
C ASP A 66 20.69 4.24 -12.96
N LEU A 67 19.62 4.91 -13.40
CA LEU A 67 19.38 5.18 -14.81
C LEU A 67 20.32 6.25 -15.39
N GLN A 68 21.05 6.99 -14.55
CA GLN A 68 22.09 7.91 -15.00
C GLN A 68 23.39 7.17 -15.39
N GLN A 69 23.50 5.88 -15.03
CA GLN A 69 24.66 5.03 -15.31
C GLN A 69 24.20 3.71 -15.96
N PRO A 70 23.76 3.73 -17.23
CA PRO A 70 23.05 2.60 -17.85
C PRO A 70 23.90 1.33 -17.94
N GLU A 71 25.20 1.43 -18.24
CA GLU A 71 26.10 0.27 -18.29
C GLU A 71 26.21 -0.39 -16.91
N GLN A 72 26.28 0.41 -15.84
CA GLN A 72 26.30 -0.09 -14.47
C GLN A 72 24.96 -0.71 -14.08
N ALA A 73 23.84 -0.09 -14.46
CA ALA A 73 22.51 -0.64 -14.22
C ALA A 73 22.35 -2.03 -14.88
N ILE A 74 22.81 -2.18 -16.12
CA ILE A 74 22.79 -3.47 -16.83
C ILE A 74 23.63 -4.51 -16.07
N ALA A 75 24.85 -4.17 -15.68
CA ALA A 75 25.72 -5.07 -14.93
C ALA A 75 25.10 -5.52 -13.59
N ILE A 76 24.44 -4.61 -12.87
CA ILE A 76 23.72 -4.92 -11.63
C ILE A 76 22.54 -5.87 -11.89
N ILE A 77 21.81 -5.68 -12.98
CA ILE A 77 20.69 -6.57 -13.36
C ILE A 77 21.22 -7.97 -13.69
N GLU A 78 22.29 -8.08 -14.47
CA GLU A 78 22.92 -9.36 -14.80
C GLU A 78 23.40 -10.08 -13.54
N GLU A 79 24.04 -9.35 -12.61
CA GLU A 79 24.48 -9.88 -11.32
C GLU A 79 23.29 -10.34 -10.45
N CYS A 80 22.20 -9.57 -10.42
CA CYS A 80 20.97 -9.90 -9.70
C CYS A 80 20.39 -11.25 -10.16
N LEU A 81 20.32 -11.44 -11.48
CA LEU A 81 19.84 -12.68 -12.09
C LEU A 81 20.80 -13.84 -11.85
N ALA A 82 22.12 -13.63 -12.03
CA ALA A 82 23.14 -14.65 -11.83
C ALA A 82 23.18 -15.16 -10.40
N ARG A 83 23.01 -14.27 -9.41
CA ARG A 83 22.93 -14.61 -7.98
C ARG A 83 21.58 -15.16 -7.53
N LYS A 84 20.56 -15.17 -8.41
CA LYS A 84 19.21 -15.61 -8.03
C LYS A 84 18.69 -14.86 -6.80
N ARG A 85 18.83 -13.52 -6.81
CA ARG A 85 18.48 -12.65 -5.67
C ARG A 85 17.04 -12.83 -5.19
N TYR A 86 16.12 -13.18 -6.08
CA TYR A 86 14.75 -13.54 -5.71
C TYR A 86 14.72 -14.66 -4.66
N GLU A 87 15.41 -15.77 -4.93
CA GLU A 87 15.49 -16.92 -4.04
C GLU A 87 16.16 -16.57 -2.71
N GLU A 88 17.19 -15.72 -2.74
CA GLU A 88 17.92 -15.28 -1.55
C GLU A 88 17.14 -14.33 -0.64
N SER A 89 16.11 -13.66 -1.16
CA SER A 89 15.40 -12.56 -0.47
C SER A 89 13.90 -12.81 -0.27
N ARG A 90 13.43 -14.06 -0.37
CA ARG A 90 11.99 -14.37 -0.27
C ARG A 90 11.36 -13.91 1.04
N GLN A 91 12.11 -13.99 2.14
CA GLN A 91 11.67 -13.52 3.45
C GLN A 91 11.46 -11.99 3.42
N GLU A 92 12.44 -11.26 2.92
CA GLU A 92 12.40 -9.80 2.84
C GLU A 92 11.35 -9.30 1.84
N ILE A 93 11.10 -10.03 0.75
CA ILE A 93 9.99 -9.76 -0.19
C ILE A 93 8.65 -9.96 0.52
N GLN A 94 8.51 -11.01 1.34
CA GLN A 94 7.31 -11.23 2.13
C GLN A 94 7.11 -10.11 3.16
N GLU A 95 8.16 -9.68 3.85
CA GLU A 95 8.10 -8.54 4.76
C GLU A 95 7.70 -7.23 4.05
N ALA A 96 8.25 -6.99 2.85
CA ALA A 96 7.87 -5.84 2.03
C ALA A 96 6.40 -5.90 1.60
N ARG A 97 5.92 -7.07 1.19
CA ARG A 97 4.51 -7.34 0.87
C ARG A 97 3.61 -7.03 2.07
N ASP A 98 3.98 -7.54 3.25
CA ASP A 98 3.21 -7.33 4.47
C ASP A 98 3.18 -5.85 4.88
N ALA A 99 4.28 -5.12 4.66
CA ALA A 99 4.31 -3.67 4.87
C ALA A 99 3.36 -2.93 3.91
N VAL A 100 3.31 -3.30 2.63
CA VAL A 100 2.33 -2.73 1.68
C VAL A 100 0.91 -2.99 2.15
N LEU A 101 0.58 -4.24 2.49
CA LEU A 101 -0.78 -4.65 2.85
C LEU A 101 -1.25 -4.05 4.18
N ASN A 102 -0.37 -4.00 5.18
CA ASN A 102 -0.76 -3.77 6.58
C ASN A 102 -0.27 -2.44 7.16
N ARG A 103 0.60 -1.71 6.46
CA ARG A 103 1.14 -0.43 6.96
C ARG A 103 0.89 0.72 6.00
N TYR A 104 1.18 0.52 4.72
CA TYR A 104 1.11 1.60 3.73
C TYR A 104 -0.22 1.70 3.01
N ASN A 105 -1.04 0.64 3.04
CA ASN A 105 -2.40 0.69 2.55
C ASN A 105 -3.26 1.67 3.37
N LEU A 106 -4.17 2.36 2.70
CA LEU A 106 -5.07 3.36 3.28
C LEU A 106 -5.88 2.81 4.46
N PHE A 107 -6.47 1.61 4.33
CA PHE A 107 -7.34 1.05 5.36
C PHE A 107 -6.63 0.79 6.69
N PRO A 108 -5.51 0.02 6.74
CA PRO A 108 -4.80 -0.18 8.00
C PRO A 108 -4.15 1.11 8.53
N MET A 109 -3.76 2.04 7.67
CA MET A 109 -3.30 3.36 8.10
C MET A 109 -4.42 4.08 8.87
N LEU A 110 -5.62 4.20 8.29
CA LEU A 110 -6.77 4.80 8.96
C LEU A 110 -7.12 4.08 10.26
N ALA A 111 -7.16 2.74 10.25
CA ALA A 111 -7.43 1.94 11.45
C ALA A 111 -6.42 2.25 12.57
N SER A 112 -5.12 2.25 12.26
CA SER A 112 -4.07 2.57 13.23
C SER A 112 -4.21 3.98 13.81
N HIS A 113 -4.58 4.96 12.99
CA HIS A 113 -4.81 6.32 13.46
C HIS A 113 -6.05 6.44 14.34
N LEU A 114 -7.16 5.80 13.97
CA LEU A 114 -8.39 5.79 14.76
C LEU A 114 -8.18 5.11 16.12
N GLU A 115 -7.46 3.99 16.16
CA GLU A 115 -7.12 3.30 17.41
C GLU A 115 -6.27 4.18 18.34
N ARG A 116 -5.30 4.91 17.78
CA ARG A 116 -4.45 5.84 18.54
C ARG A 116 -5.25 7.00 19.12
N LEU A 117 -6.16 7.59 18.33
CA LEU A 117 -7.06 8.64 18.79
C LEU A 117 -8.00 8.09 19.88
N ALA A 118 -8.57 6.90 19.69
CA ALA A 118 -9.44 6.26 20.68
C ALA A 118 -8.69 5.97 22.00
N GLN A 119 -7.41 5.62 21.96
CA GLN A 119 -6.59 5.45 23.16
C GLN A 119 -6.34 6.78 23.88
N GLN A 120 -6.16 7.88 23.15
CA GLN A 120 -6.00 9.22 23.71
C GLN A 120 -7.29 9.76 24.35
N ASP A 121 -8.46 9.44 23.79
CA ASP A 121 -9.77 9.94 24.24
C ASP A 121 -10.42 9.12 25.38
N ARG A 122 -9.81 7.99 25.79
CA ARG A 122 -10.33 7.13 26.88
C ARG A 122 -10.45 7.84 28.24
N GLY A 123 -9.94 9.06 28.39
CA GLY A 123 -10.08 9.88 29.60
C GLY A 123 -11.22 10.91 29.61
N THR A 124 -11.91 11.17 28.50
CA THR A 124 -12.76 12.39 28.35
C THR A 124 -14.16 12.13 27.75
N GLY A 125 -14.39 10.99 27.10
CA GLY A 125 -15.64 10.72 26.39
C GLY A 125 -16.81 10.27 27.28
N LYS A 126 -17.90 11.05 27.34
CA LYS A 126 -19.19 10.58 27.88
C LYS A 126 -19.75 9.45 27.01
N ARG A 127 -20.00 8.28 27.59
CA ARG A 127 -20.74 7.19 26.93
C ARG A 127 -22.14 7.67 26.56
N VAL A 128 -22.45 7.71 25.27
CA VAL A 128 -23.81 7.97 24.76
C VAL A 128 -24.47 6.62 24.48
N LYS A 129 -25.65 6.41 25.07
CA LYS A 129 -26.45 5.20 24.81
C LYS A 129 -27.09 5.34 23.43
N ILE A 130 -26.66 4.55 22.46
CA ILE A 130 -27.22 4.53 21.10
C ILE A 130 -28.27 3.42 21.04
N HIS A 131 -29.52 3.77 20.74
CA HIS A 131 -30.56 2.81 20.41
C HIS A 131 -30.63 2.67 18.90
N LEU A 132 -30.25 1.50 18.38
CA LEU A 132 -30.44 1.17 16.98
C LEU A 132 -31.91 0.85 16.76
N VAL A 133 -32.55 1.56 15.83
CA VAL A 133 -33.92 1.30 15.37
C VAL A 133 -33.86 0.79 13.93
N PRO A 134 -34.63 -0.26 13.57
CA PRO A 134 -34.72 -0.69 12.19
C PRO A 134 -35.19 0.46 11.31
N GLU A 135 -34.59 0.61 10.13
CA GLU A 135 -35.01 1.60 9.16
C GLU A 135 -36.37 1.17 8.58
N THR A 136 -37.43 1.59 9.24
CA THR A 136 -38.76 1.64 8.63
C THR A 136 -38.80 2.86 7.73
N SER A 137 -39.46 2.76 6.58
CA SER A 137 -39.63 3.75 5.50
C SER A 137 -40.31 5.07 5.93
N GLY A 138 -39.84 5.66 7.02
CA GLY A 138 -40.28 6.91 7.60
C GLY A 138 -39.26 7.99 7.33
N THR A 139 -39.77 9.19 7.13
CA THR A 139 -38.97 10.39 6.95
C THR A 139 -38.25 10.76 8.25
N LEU A 140 -37.21 11.59 8.19
CA LEU A 140 -36.54 12.15 9.38
C LEU A 140 -37.53 12.76 10.40
N TRP A 141 -38.70 13.21 9.96
CA TRP A 141 -39.76 13.73 10.83
C TRP A 141 -40.46 12.68 11.67
N ASP A 142 -40.59 11.45 11.17
CA ASP A 142 -41.20 10.35 11.90
C ASP A 142 -40.35 9.92 13.12
N TYR A 143 -39.03 10.12 13.05
CA TYR A 143 -38.11 9.86 14.16
C TYR A 143 -38.15 10.95 15.24
N CYS A 144 -38.25 12.22 14.85
CA CYS A 144 -38.38 13.35 15.79
C CYS A 144 -39.66 13.25 16.64
N LEU A 145 -40.79 12.86 16.04
CA LEU A 145 -42.07 12.69 16.74
C LEU A 145 -42.07 11.53 17.74
N ARG A 146 -41.19 10.53 17.55
CA ARG A 146 -41.03 9.37 18.45
C ARG A 146 -39.99 9.61 19.56
N GLY A 147 -39.45 10.82 19.67
CA GLY A 147 -38.45 11.17 20.69
C GLY A 147 -37.07 10.50 20.46
N VAL A 148 -36.84 9.92 19.28
CA VAL A 148 -35.55 9.34 18.92
C VAL A 148 -34.61 10.46 18.52
N ARG A 149 -33.54 10.68 19.28
CA ARG A 149 -32.51 11.67 18.94
C ARG A 149 -31.69 11.17 17.76
N THR A 150 -31.95 11.69 16.57
CA THR A 150 -31.09 11.49 15.39
C THR A 150 -30.05 12.61 15.33
N ILE A 151 -28.81 12.27 14.99
CA ILE A 151 -27.76 13.25 14.71
C ILE A 151 -28.10 13.89 13.36
N SER A 152 -28.49 15.16 13.36
CA SER A 152 -28.71 15.93 12.13
C SER A 152 -27.39 16.02 11.35
N PRO A 153 -27.37 15.73 10.04
CA PRO A 153 -26.24 16.12 9.20
C PRO A 153 -26.11 17.64 9.30
N ARG A 154 -24.93 18.14 9.68
CA ARG A 154 -24.64 19.57 9.48
C ARG A 154 -24.69 19.80 7.98
N ARG A 155 -25.60 20.66 7.52
CA ARG A 155 -25.58 21.16 6.14
C ARG A 155 -24.25 21.87 5.93
N TRP A 156 -23.54 21.46 4.89
CA TRP A 156 -22.42 22.18 4.31
C TRP A 156 -22.94 23.46 3.63
#